data_AF-A0A9D5K8R2-F1
#
_entry.id   AF-A0A9D5K8R2-F1
#
_cell.length_a   1.000
_cell.length_b   1.000
_cell.length_c   1.000
_cell.angle_alpha   90.00
_cell.angle_beta   90.00
_cell.angle_gamma   90.00
#
_symmetry.space_group_name_H-M   'P 1'
#
loop_
_entity.id
_entity.type
_entity.pdbx_description
1 polymer ?
#
loop_
_entity_poly.entity_id
_entity_poly.type
_entity_poly.pdbx_seq_one_letter_code
_entity_poly.pdbx_strand_id
1 'polypeptide(L)'
;MSPKRGRKKTFFARLGTEIRDLLDKYNRRNGSLLAKGLGFSFLFGLIPLLFFAASVGGYLYRLIPESELKASRFNEFLNFIPSQAREVFLSHIQASSDNWGAVGGLGILILIIVSVALFDSLERSFATMLSAPRRKFHLGRLISLALMFGVIVFFFGAAILSTVANYLYGIIELPDLPPRLIFWGGKGLAAVILAFVLLGLYYLFARRRLRFWRTLIVAFCTALFWQVIVFAGSLLIRYAGHRVIVYGALAWVTIFLIYLRLLAELLLISSLVVSRASPQKGETA
;
A
#
# COMPACT_ATOMS: atom_id res chain seq x y z
N MET A 1 -33.91 -21.07 34.36
CA MET A 1 -32.49 -20.75 34.11
C MET A 1 -32.07 -21.39 32.78
N SER A 2 -31.71 -20.56 31.79
CA SER A 2 -30.96 -20.84 30.53
C SER A 2 -31.50 -21.79 29.43
N PRO A 3 -31.80 -21.21 28.23
CA PRO A 3 -31.47 -21.85 26.95
C PRO A 3 -30.58 -20.91 26.12
N LYS A 4 -29.25 -21.10 26.18
CA LYS A 4 -28.26 -20.33 25.37
C LYS A 4 -27.44 -21.16 24.37
N ARG A 5 -27.79 -22.43 24.12
CA ARG A 5 -26.98 -23.32 23.23
C ARG A 5 -27.43 -23.38 21.76
N GLY A 6 -28.64 -22.95 21.40
CA GLY A 6 -29.14 -23.01 20.00
C GLY A 6 -28.65 -21.90 19.06
N ARG A 7 -28.20 -20.75 19.58
CA ARG A 7 -27.90 -19.55 18.77
C ARG A 7 -26.49 -19.54 18.13
N LYS A 8 -25.56 -20.37 18.63
CA LYS A 8 -24.18 -20.42 18.10
C LYS A 8 -24.07 -21.26 16.82
N LYS A 9 -24.79 -22.38 16.72
CA LYS A 9 -24.78 -23.24 15.52
C LYS A 9 -25.30 -22.50 14.28
N THR A 10 -26.28 -21.61 14.44
CA THR A 10 -26.83 -20.81 13.34
C THR A 10 -25.91 -19.67 12.90
N PHE A 11 -25.08 -19.10 13.79
CA PHE A 11 -24.12 -18.05 13.43
C PHE A 11 -22.95 -18.60 12.60
N PHE A 12 -22.33 -19.71 13.03
CA PHE A 12 -21.24 -20.33 12.27
C PHE A 12 -21.69 -20.87 10.91
N ALA A 13 -22.90 -21.46 10.84
CA ALA A 13 -23.48 -21.91 9.58
C ALA A 13 -23.71 -20.73 8.61
N ARG A 14 -24.26 -19.61 9.10
CA ARG A 14 -24.44 -18.38 8.31
C ARG A 14 -23.11 -17.81 7.83
N LEU A 15 -22.10 -17.77 8.70
CA LEU A 15 -20.78 -17.25 8.34
C LEU A 15 -20.12 -18.11 7.25
N GLY A 16 -20.28 -19.43 7.33
CA GLY A 16 -19.81 -20.37 6.30
C GLY A 16 -20.51 -20.16 4.95
N THR A 17 -21.83 -19.98 4.93
CA THR A 17 -22.57 -19.71 3.69
C THR A 17 -22.19 -18.35 3.08
N GLU A 18 -21.97 -17.33 3.91
CA GLU A 18 -21.55 -16.00 3.46
C GLU A 18 -20.16 -16.01 2.83
N ILE A 19 -19.19 -16.69 3.46
CA ILE A 19 -17.83 -16.87 2.93
C ILE A 19 -17.88 -17.65 1.62
N ARG A 20 -18.68 -18.72 1.55
CA ARG A 20 -18.83 -19.50 0.32
C ARG A 20 -19.38 -18.66 -0.82
N ASP A 21 -20.44 -17.90 -0.59
CA ASP A 21 -20.98 -17.00 -1.60
C ASP A 21 -19.95 -15.93 -2.00
N LEU A 22 -19.14 -15.40 -1.06
CA LEU A 22 -18.04 -14.46 -1.38
C LEU A 22 -17.02 -15.09 -2.31
N LEU A 23 -16.57 -16.30 -2.00
CA LEU A 23 -15.60 -17.05 -2.81
C LEU A 23 -16.18 -17.40 -4.19
N ASP A 24 -17.46 -17.78 -4.26
CA ASP A 24 -18.14 -18.06 -5.51
C ASP A 24 -18.23 -16.82 -6.39
N LYS A 25 -18.59 -15.65 -5.83
CA LYS A 25 -18.58 -14.37 -6.59
C LYS A 25 -17.18 -13.95 -6.99
N TYR A 26 -16.18 -14.15 -6.13
CA TYR A 26 -14.78 -13.88 -6.44
C TYR A 26 -14.30 -14.74 -7.62
N ASN A 27 -14.63 -16.04 -7.60
CA ASN A 27 -14.23 -16.97 -8.65
C ASN A 27 -14.96 -16.67 -9.97
N ARG A 28 -16.27 -16.38 -9.93
CA ARG A 28 -17.06 -15.97 -11.11
C ARG A 28 -16.52 -14.70 -11.78
N ARG A 29 -15.88 -13.81 -11.03
CA ARG A 29 -15.25 -12.58 -11.54
C ARG A 29 -13.78 -12.76 -11.91
N ASN A 30 -13.30 -14.00 -12.01
CA ASN A 30 -11.89 -14.32 -12.25
C ASN A 30 -10.94 -13.62 -11.27
N GLY A 31 -11.34 -13.51 -10.00
CA GLY A 31 -10.64 -12.70 -9.02
C GLY A 31 -9.17 -13.08 -8.84
N SER A 32 -8.84 -14.37 -8.89
CA SER A 32 -7.45 -14.82 -8.80
C SER A 32 -6.63 -14.36 -10.02
N LEU A 33 -7.21 -14.37 -11.22
CA LEU A 33 -6.55 -13.88 -12.42
C LEU A 33 -6.35 -12.36 -12.35
N LEU A 34 -7.37 -11.61 -11.91
CA LEU A 34 -7.27 -10.17 -11.69
C LEU A 34 -6.22 -9.84 -10.63
N ALA A 35 -6.14 -10.60 -9.54
CA ALA A 35 -5.16 -10.39 -8.49
C ALA A 35 -3.73 -10.63 -8.99
N LYS A 36 -3.51 -11.68 -9.79
CA LYS A 36 -2.21 -11.93 -10.42
C LYS A 36 -1.82 -10.79 -11.36
N GLY A 37 -2.75 -10.34 -12.21
CA GLY A 37 -2.53 -9.20 -13.11
C GLY A 37 -2.21 -7.92 -12.34
N LEU A 38 -2.97 -7.62 -11.28
CA LEU A 38 -2.74 -6.45 -10.44
C LEU A 38 -1.41 -6.53 -9.66
N GLY A 39 -1.05 -7.71 -9.15
CA GLY A 39 0.24 -7.93 -8.50
C GLY A 39 1.42 -7.71 -9.44
N PHE A 40 1.29 -8.13 -10.70
CA PHE A 40 2.27 -7.83 -11.75
C PHE A 40 2.30 -6.32 -12.07
N SER A 41 1.15 -5.67 -12.17
CA SER A 41 1.09 -4.21 -12.34
C SER A 41 1.75 -3.46 -11.17
N PHE A 42 1.61 -3.95 -9.93
CA PHE A 42 2.34 -3.38 -8.79
C PHE A 42 3.84 -3.53 -8.94
N LEU A 43 4.33 -4.69 -9.36
CA LEU A 43 5.75 -4.92 -9.59
C LEU A 43 6.31 -3.90 -10.59
N PHE A 44 5.65 -3.76 -11.74
CA PHE A 44 6.06 -2.80 -12.77
C PHE A 44 5.93 -1.36 -12.29
N GLY A 45 4.85 -1.00 -11.59
CA GLY A 45 4.60 0.34 -11.08
C GLY A 45 5.55 0.80 -9.99
N LEU A 46 5.93 -0.11 -9.09
CA LEU A 46 6.76 0.21 -7.94
C LEU A 46 8.21 0.50 -8.34
N ILE A 47 8.75 -0.16 -9.36
CA ILE A 47 10.16 0.01 -9.75
C ILE A 47 10.44 1.47 -10.16
N PRO A 48 9.77 2.06 -11.17
CA PRO A 48 9.98 3.47 -11.53
C PRO A 48 9.68 4.41 -10.37
N LEU A 49 8.66 4.11 -9.56
CA LEU A 49 8.29 4.93 -8.41
C LEU A 49 9.38 4.94 -7.33
N LEU A 50 10.05 3.81 -7.10
CA LEU A 50 11.22 3.69 -6.23
C LEU A 50 12.41 4.48 -6.78
N PHE A 51 12.70 4.36 -8.08
CA PHE A 51 13.76 5.15 -8.71
C PHE A 51 13.48 6.65 -8.61
N PHE A 52 12.25 7.08 -8.85
CA PHE A 52 11.86 8.48 -8.70
C PHE A 52 11.93 8.96 -7.24
N ALA A 53 11.49 8.13 -6.29
CA ALA A 53 11.66 8.41 -4.88
C ALA A 53 13.15 8.55 -4.49
N ALA A 54 14.03 7.69 -5.04
CA ALA A 54 15.47 7.76 -4.84
C ALA A 54 16.06 9.04 -5.45
N SER A 55 15.69 9.36 -6.69
CA SER A 55 16.13 10.58 -7.35
C SER A 55 15.72 11.80 -6.55
N VAL A 56 14.43 12.01 -6.27
CA VAL A 56 13.99 13.18 -5.50
C VAL A 56 14.60 13.18 -4.10
N GLY A 57 14.77 12.03 -3.45
CA GLY A 57 15.52 11.90 -2.20
C GLY A 57 16.96 12.43 -2.32
N GLY A 58 17.66 12.07 -3.39
CA GLY A 58 19.00 12.59 -3.71
C GLY A 58 19.02 14.09 -4.00
N TYR A 59 17.99 14.63 -4.67
CA TYR A 59 17.85 16.08 -4.89
C TYR A 59 17.69 16.84 -3.58
N LEU A 60 16.77 16.37 -2.73
CA LEU A 60 16.53 16.94 -1.41
C LEU A 60 17.79 16.84 -0.55
N TYR A 61 18.53 15.74 -0.63
CA TYR A 61 19.83 15.59 0.04
C TYR A 61 20.84 16.66 -0.42
N ARG A 62 20.89 16.98 -1.72
CA ARG A 62 21.79 18.01 -2.25
C ARG A 62 21.42 19.42 -1.79
N LEU A 63 20.13 19.70 -1.59
CA LEU A 63 19.62 21.00 -1.14
C LEU A 63 19.91 21.31 0.35
N ILE A 64 20.18 20.29 1.17
CA ILE A 64 20.49 20.48 2.59
C ILE A 64 21.96 20.91 2.73
N PRO A 65 22.29 22.03 3.39
CA PRO A 65 23.68 22.46 3.62
C PRO A 65 24.49 21.39 4.36
N GLU A 66 25.78 21.24 4.02
CA GLU A 66 26.69 20.34 4.73
C GLU A 66 26.87 20.81 6.18
N SER A 67 26.17 20.15 7.08
CA SER A 67 26.36 20.25 8.53
C SER A 67 26.35 18.83 9.08
N GLU A 68 26.94 18.60 10.25
CA GLU A 68 27.00 17.28 10.90
C GLU A 68 25.59 16.65 11.10
N LEU A 69 24.53 17.46 11.06
CA LEU A 69 23.13 17.06 11.04
C LEU A 69 22.70 16.29 9.77
N LYS A 70 23.42 16.44 8.66
CA LYS A 70 23.09 15.81 7.37
C LYS A 70 23.30 14.30 7.42
N ALA A 71 24.31 13.82 8.15
CA ALA A 71 24.60 12.40 8.32
C ALA A 71 23.62 11.70 9.28
N SER A 72 23.23 12.36 10.39
CA SER A 72 22.30 11.79 11.37
C SER A 72 20.85 11.76 10.85
N ARG A 73 20.39 12.82 10.17
CA ARG A 73 19.04 12.93 9.60
C ARG A 73 18.84 12.02 8.39
N PHE A 74 19.88 11.80 7.59
CA PHE A 74 19.80 10.87 6.46
C PHE A 74 19.71 9.41 6.94
N ASN A 75 20.40 9.06 8.03
CA ASN A 75 20.23 7.74 8.66
C ASN A 75 18.80 7.49 9.14
N GLU A 76 18.07 8.50 9.61
CA GLU A 76 16.64 8.37 9.95
C GLU A 76 15.75 8.14 8.71
N PHE A 77 15.99 8.84 7.61
CA PHE A 77 15.27 8.58 6.36
C PHE A 77 15.52 7.15 5.85
N LEU A 78 16.77 6.71 5.92
CA LEU A 78 17.16 5.34 5.60
C LEU A 78 16.55 4.31 6.56
N ASN A 79 16.14 4.68 7.78
CA ASN A 79 15.40 3.83 8.72
C ASN A 79 13.96 3.53 8.28
N PHE A 80 13.37 4.35 7.41
CA PHE A 80 12.08 4.03 6.77
C PHE A 80 12.23 3.02 5.63
N ILE A 81 13.42 2.90 5.07
CA ILE A 81 13.74 1.93 4.02
C ILE A 81 14.16 0.62 4.71
N PRO A 82 13.58 -0.54 4.34
CA PRO A 82 14.03 -1.83 4.85
C PRO A 82 15.56 -1.96 4.75
N SER A 83 16.21 -2.48 5.79
CA SER A 83 17.67 -2.53 5.86
C SER A 83 18.33 -3.19 4.65
N GLN A 84 17.65 -4.17 4.03
CA GLN A 84 18.13 -4.82 2.80
C GLN A 84 18.03 -3.95 1.54
N ALA A 85 17.05 -3.04 1.48
CA ALA A 85 16.88 -2.10 0.36
C ALA A 85 17.76 -0.85 0.53
N ARG A 86 18.25 -0.59 1.74
CA ARG A 86 19.05 0.59 2.08
C ARG A 86 20.34 0.68 1.26
N GLU A 87 21.12 -0.39 1.19
CA GLU A 87 22.41 -0.41 0.49
C GLU A 87 22.24 -0.17 -1.02
N VAL A 88 21.26 -0.83 -1.63
CA VAL A 88 20.92 -0.63 -3.05
C VAL A 88 20.45 0.80 -3.30
N PHE A 89 19.58 1.33 -2.44
CA PHE A 89 19.07 2.70 -2.57
C PHE A 89 20.19 3.74 -2.40
N LEU A 90 21.11 3.55 -1.45
CA LEU A 90 22.27 4.41 -1.23
C LEU A 90 23.23 4.41 -2.42
N SER A 91 23.56 3.23 -2.95
CA SER A 91 24.42 3.11 -4.12
C SER A 91 23.84 3.80 -5.35
N HIS A 92 22.50 3.76 -5.51
CA HIS A 92 21.82 4.45 -6.59
C HIS A 92 21.68 5.96 -6.36
N ILE A 93 21.49 6.43 -5.12
CA ILE A 93 21.50 7.87 -4.81
C ILE A 93 22.88 8.46 -5.12
N GLN A 94 23.95 7.79 -4.69
CA GLN A 94 25.33 8.23 -4.96
C GLN A 94 25.63 8.22 -6.46
N ALA A 95 25.30 7.14 -7.17
CA ALA A 95 25.52 7.06 -8.62
C ALA A 95 24.65 8.03 -9.43
N SER A 96 23.44 8.34 -8.95
CA SER A 96 22.53 9.28 -9.63
C SER A 96 22.94 10.73 -9.41
N SER A 97 23.62 11.06 -8.30
CA SER A 97 24.13 12.41 -7.99
C SER A 97 24.98 13.02 -9.12
N ASP A 98 25.68 12.18 -9.89
CA ASP A 98 26.67 12.64 -10.86
C ASP A 98 26.10 12.84 -12.28
N ASN A 99 24.92 12.29 -12.62
CA ASN A 99 24.37 12.29 -13.99
C ASN A 99 22.84 12.57 -14.05
N TRP A 100 22.41 13.63 -13.36
CA TRP A 100 21.01 14.01 -13.20
C TRP A 100 20.23 14.36 -14.50
N GLY A 101 20.89 14.91 -15.52
CA GLY A 101 20.22 15.59 -16.63
C GLY A 101 19.53 14.68 -17.66
N ALA A 102 20.23 13.67 -18.19
CA ALA A 102 19.71 12.82 -19.27
C ALA A 102 18.89 11.61 -18.76
N VAL A 103 19.24 11.09 -17.58
CA VAL A 103 18.54 9.96 -16.94
C VAL A 103 17.18 10.40 -16.38
N GLY A 104 17.04 11.67 -15.98
CA GLY A 104 15.81 12.22 -15.40
C GLY A 104 14.63 12.27 -16.37
N GLY A 105 14.82 12.79 -17.60
CA GLY A 105 13.73 12.97 -18.55
C GLY A 105 13.10 11.67 -19.05
N LEU A 106 13.93 10.70 -19.46
CA LEU A 106 13.46 9.38 -19.87
C LEU A 106 12.85 8.60 -18.69
N GLY A 107 13.44 8.70 -17.50
CA GLY A 107 12.91 8.09 -16.28
C GLY A 107 11.52 8.63 -15.91
N ILE A 108 11.30 9.94 -16.03
CA ILE A 108 9.99 10.57 -15.80
C ILE A 108 8.98 10.08 -16.83
N LEU A 109 9.35 10.00 -18.12
CA LEU A 109 8.44 9.52 -19.17
C LEU A 109 8.02 8.07 -18.92
N ILE A 110 8.98 7.19 -18.63
CA ILE A 110 8.73 5.78 -18.30
C ILE A 110 7.86 5.69 -17.05
N LEU A 111 8.14 6.49 -16.02
CA LEU A 111 7.35 6.53 -14.79
C LEU A 111 5.90 6.92 -15.07
N ILE A 112 5.66 7.94 -15.89
CA ILE A 112 4.30 8.37 -16.25
C ILE A 112 3.56 7.23 -16.94
N ILE A 113 4.17 6.61 -17.95
CA ILE A 113 3.55 5.52 -18.72
C ILE A 113 3.21 4.34 -17.80
N VAL A 114 4.17 3.90 -17.01
CA VAL A 114 4.03 2.71 -16.16
C VAL A 114 3.08 2.99 -14.98
N SER A 115 3.11 4.18 -14.40
CA SER A 115 2.18 4.58 -13.33
C SER A 115 0.75 4.66 -13.85
N VAL A 116 0.52 5.24 -15.03
CA VAL A 116 -0.81 5.26 -15.65
C VAL A 116 -1.32 3.84 -15.90
N ALA A 117 -0.46 2.93 -16.38
CA ALA A 117 -0.83 1.53 -16.56
C ALA A 117 -1.16 0.83 -15.24
N LEU A 118 -0.41 1.11 -14.16
CA LEU A 118 -0.69 0.61 -12.82
C LEU A 118 -2.07 1.08 -12.34
N PHE A 119 -2.34 2.38 -12.36
CA PHE A 119 -3.59 2.93 -11.84
C PHE A 119 -4.80 2.56 -12.70
N ASP A 120 -4.65 2.40 -14.03
CA ASP A 120 -5.70 1.87 -14.90
C ASP A 120 -6.00 0.40 -14.56
N SER A 121 -4.96 -0.42 -14.32
CA SER A 121 -5.13 -1.81 -13.87
C SER A 121 -5.85 -1.87 -12.52
N LEU A 122 -5.51 -0.97 -11.61
CA LEU A 122 -6.12 -0.85 -10.29
C LEU A 122 -7.59 -0.42 -10.41
N GLU A 123 -7.89 0.64 -11.16
CA GLU A 123 -9.27 1.11 -11.42
C GLU A 123 -10.12 -0.01 -12.01
N ARG A 124 -9.63 -0.70 -13.06
CA ARG A 124 -10.37 -1.78 -13.72
C ARG A 124 -10.66 -2.93 -12.76
N SER A 125 -9.64 -3.36 -12.01
CA SER A 125 -9.79 -4.49 -11.09
C SER A 125 -10.77 -4.18 -9.96
N PHE A 126 -10.70 -2.96 -9.39
CA PHE A 126 -11.65 -2.50 -8.39
C PHE A 126 -13.06 -2.33 -8.96
N ALA A 127 -13.20 -1.72 -10.13
CA ALA A 127 -14.49 -1.53 -10.78
C ALA A 127 -15.18 -2.88 -11.07
N THR A 128 -14.42 -3.88 -11.52
CA THR A 128 -14.93 -5.25 -11.72
C THR A 128 -15.41 -5.87 -10.41
N MET A 129 -14.70 -5.68 -9.29
CA MET A 129 -15.12 -6.21 -7.99
C MET A 129 -16.27 -5.42 -7.34
N LEU A 130 -16.36 -4.12 -7.62
CA LEU A 130 -17.43 -3.23 -7.12
C LEU A 130 -18.70 -3.27 -7.99
N SER A 131 -18.68 -3.97 -9.14
CA SER A 131 -19.71 -3.88 -10.18
C SER A 131 -19.97 -2.45 -10.66
N ALA A 132 -18.92 -1.63 -10.70
CA ALA A 132 -19.05 -0.23 -11.11
C ALA A 132 -19.05 -0.11 -12.65
N PRO A 133 -19.81 0.83 -13.22
CA PRO A 133 -19.82 1.06 -14.67
C PRO A 133 -18.43 1.52 -15.15
N ARG A 134 -18.05 1.09 -16.36
CA ARG A 134 -16.77 1.47 -16.98
C ARG A 134 -16.70 2.97 -17.23
N ARG A 135 -15.51 3.56 -17.06
CA ARG A 135 -15.29 4.99 -17.32
C ARG A 135 -15.05 5.23 -18.80
N LYS A 136 -15.34 6.45 -19.26
CA LYS A 136 -14.77 6.97 -20.51
C LYS A 136 -13.24 6.96 -20.38
N PHE A 137 -12.57 6.47 -21.41
CA PHE A 137 -11.12 6.22 -21.43
C PHE A 137 -10.27 7.42 -21.01
N HIS A 138 -10.60 8.62 -21.50
CA HIS A 138 -9.86 9.85 -21.20
C HIS A 138 -9.94 10.24 -19.71
N LEU A 139 -11.10 10.06 -19.08
CA LEU A 139 -11.30 10.43 -17.68
C LEU A 139 -10.61 9.45 -16.73
N GLY A 140 -10.52 8.16 -17.10
CA GLY A 140 -9.76 7.16 -16.34
C GLY A 140 -8.26 7.47 -16.33
N ARG A 141 -7.70 7.88 -17.47
CA ARG A 141 -6.30 8.32 -17.58
C ARG A 141 -6.00 9.56 -16.74
N LEU A 142 -6.86 10.57 -16.77
CA LEU A 142 -6.66 11.78 -15.98
C LEU A 142 -6.66 11.49 -14.48
N ILE A 143 -7.50 10.56 -14.03
CA ILE A 143 -7.57 10.16 -12.63
C ILE A 143 -6.38 9.28 -12.24
N SER A 144 -5.92 8.43 -13.14
CA SER A 144 -4.68 7.67 -12.95
C SER A 144 -3.48 8.61 -12.76
N LEU A 145 -3.40 9.69 -13.53
CA LEU A 145 -2.39 10.75 -13.35
C LEU A 145 -2.57 11.50 -12.04
N ALA A 146 -3.82 11.86 -11.67
CA ALA A 146 -4.10 12.52 -10.40
C ALA A 146 -3.75 11.64 -9.19
N LEU A 147 -4.00 10.33 -9.27
CA LEU A 147 -3.62 9.36 -8.25
C LEU A 147 -2.10 9.20 -8.15
N MET A 148 -1.40 9.14 -9.29
CA MET A 148 0.07 9.14 -9.31
C MET A 148 0.62 10.38 -8.61
N PHE A 149 0.13 11.56 -8.96
CA PHE A 149 0.55 12.80 -8.34
C PHE A 149 0.19 12.85 -6.85
N GLY A 150 -1.00 12.36 -6.49
CA GLY A 150 -1.44 12.24 -5.10
C GLY A 150 -0.53 11.33 -4.27
N VAL A 151 -0.10 10.19 -4.81
CA VAL A 151 0.85 9.28 -4.14
C VAL A 151 2.21 9.96 -3.98
N ILE A 152 2.70 10.64 -5.00
CA ILE A 152 3.95 11.41 -4.94
C ILE A 152 3.86 12.47 -3.83
N VAL A 153 2.86 13.34 -3.87
CA VAL A 153 2.65 14.39 -2.85
C VAL A 153 2.48 13.79 -1.46
N PHE A 154 1.78 12.66 -1.33
CA PHE A 154 1.61 11.98 -0.06
C PHE A 154 2.95 11.47 0.50
N PHE A 155 3.77 10.79 -0.31
CA PHE A 155 5.07 10.27 0.12
C PHE A 155 6.04 11.40 0.49
N PHE A 156 6.17 12.42 -0.37
CA PHE A 156 7.07 13.55 -0.08
C PHE A 156 6.55 14.43 1.05
N GLY A 157 5.24 14.67 1.10
CA GLY A 157 4.60 15.40 2.20
C GLY A 157 4.83 14.69 3.54
N ALA A 158 4.71 13.36 3.57
CA ALA A 158 5.03 12.58 4.77
C ALA A 158 6.52 12.67 5.15
N ALA A 159 7.44 12.64 4.17
CA ALA A 159 8.87 12.78 4.42
C ALA A 159 9.23 14.18 4.97
N ILE A 160 8.66 15.24 4.39
CA ILE A 160 8.83 16.63 4.86
C ILE A 160 8.25 16.76 6.27
N LEU A 161 7.03 16.28 6.50
CA LEU A 161 6.37 16.35 7.80
C LEU A 161 7.17 15.59 8.87
N SER A 162 7.72 14.42 8.54
CA SER A 162 8.61 13.69 9.44
C SER A 162 9.86 14.48 9.78
N THR A 163 10.45 15.16 8.80
CA THR A 163 11.66 15.98 8.99
C THR A 163 11.37 17.19 9.88
N VAL A 164 10.25 17.87 9.63
CA VAL A 164 9.77 19.01 10.44
C VAL A 164 9.43 18.56 11.85
N ALA A 165 8.74 17.43 12.01
CA ALA A 165 8.45 16.86 13.32
C ALA A 165 9.74 16.60 14.10
N ASN A 166 10.74 15.92 13.50
CA ASN A 166 12.04 15.68 14.14
C ASN A 166 12.82 16.97 14.44
N TYR A 167 12.61 18.04 13.66
CA TYR A 167 13.20 19.35 13.94
C TYR A 167 12.53 20.01 15.16
N LEU A 168 11.20 19.97 15.24
CA LEU A 168 10.45 20.50 16.38
C LEU A 168 10.68 19.70 17.68
N TYR A 169 10.81 18.37 17.59
CA TYR A 169 11.21 17.52 18.71
C TYR A 169 12.60 17.86 19.27
N GLY A 170 13.51 18.38 18.44
CA GLY A 170 14.83 18.82 18.91
C GLY A 170 14.82 20.19 19.59
N ILE A 171 13.77 20.99 19.40
CA ILE A 171 13.62 22.34 19.97
C ILE A 171 12.78 22.31 21.24
N ILE A 172 11.72 21.48 21.23
CA ILE A 172 10.85 21.27 22.36
C ILE A 172 11.38 20.02 23.03
N GLU A 173 12.02 20.14 24.20
CA GLU A 173 12.47 19.00 25.04
C GLU A 173 11.27 18.15 25.49
N LEU A 174 10.65 17.44 24.55
CA LEU A 174 9.55 16.53 24.83
C LEU A 174 10.11 15.35 25.64
N PRO A 175 9.38 14.88 26.68
CA PRO A 175 9.78 13.71 27.45
C PRO A 175 10.03 12.51 26.54
N ASP A 176 11.13 11.80 26.76
CA ASP A 176 11.48 10.59 26.03
C ASP A 176 10.30 9.61 26.02
N LEU A 177 9.61 9.53 24.88
CA LEU A 177 8.54 8.56 24.71
C LEU A 177 9.18 7.17 24.68
N PRO A 178 8.63 6.18 25.42
CA PRO A 178 9.20 4.85 25.43
C PRO A 178 9.27 4.29 24.00
N PRO A 179 10.40 3.69 23.57
CA PRO A 179 10.60 3.24 22.18
C PRO A 179 9.50 2.30 21.66
N ARG A 180 8.87 1.55 22.57
CA ARG A 180 7.74 0.66 22.26
C ARG A 180 6.52 1.43 21.78
N LEU A 181 6.23 2.59 22.39
CA LEU A 181 5.05 3.40 22.05
C LEU A 181 5.23 4.07 20.68
N ILE A 182 6.46 4.48 20.34
CA ILE A 182 6.81 5.01 19.02
C ILE A 182 6.63 3.93 17.95
N PHE A 183 7.13 2.71 18.19
CA PHE A 183 7.02 1.61 17.24
C PHE A 183 5.55 1.19 16.99
N TRP A 184 4.78 0.96 18.05
CA TRP A 184 3.37 0.58 17.94
C TRP A 184 2.49 1.74 17.44
N GLY A 185 2.80 2.97 17.85
CA GLY A 185 2.14 4.19 17.37
C GLY A 185 2.36 4.40 15.88
N GLY A 186 3.60 4.22 15.38
CA GLY A 186 3.91 4.30 13.95
C GLY A 186 3.19 3.23 13.13
N LYS A 187 3.12 1.99 13.62
CA LYS A 187 2.34 0.92 12.95
C LYS A 187 0.83 1.19 12.98
N GLY A 188 0.31 1.69 14.08
CA GLY A 188 -1.09 2.09 14.21
C GLY A 188 -1.44 3.22 13.25
N LEU A 189 -0.59 4.26 13.20
CA LEU A 189 -0.74 5.39 12.28
C LEU A 189 -0.67 4.93 10.82
N ALA A 190 0.27 4.05 10.47
CA ALA A 190 0.36 3.46 9.14
C ALA A 190 -0.90 2.67 8.76
N ALA A 191 -1.49 1.92 9.70
CA ALA A 191 -2.76 1.22 9.49
C ALA A 191 -3.92 2.19 9.26
N VAL A 192 -3.99 3.27 10.04
CA VAL A 192 -5.02 4.32 9.92
C VAL A 192 -4.90 5.02 8.57
N ILE A 193 -3.69 5.46 8.20
CA ILE A 193 -3.39 6.06 6.90
C ILE A 193 -3.83 5.13 5.77
N LEU A 194 -3.42 3.85 5.83
CA LEU A 194 -3.78 2.87 4.81
C LEU A 194 -5.31 2.71 4.72
N ALA A 195 -6.01 2.66 5.85
CA ALA A 195 -7.47 2.58 5.86
C ALA A 195 -8.12 3.80 5.18
N PHE A 196 -7.61 5.01 5.42
CA PHE A 196 -8.09 6.22 4.74
C PHE A 196 -7.78 6.22 3.23
N VAL A 197 -6.59 5.77 2.83
CA VAL A 197 -6.24 5.61 1.40
C VAL A 197 -7.19 4.62 0.74
N LEU A 198 -7.43 3.45 1.35
CA LEU A 198 -8.38 2.45 0.85
C LEU A 198 -9.81 2.99 0.76
N LEU A 199 -10.26 3.72 1.79
CA LEU A 199 -11.56 4.37 1.79
C LEU A 199 -11.69 5.34 0.61
N GLY A 200 -10.67 6.17 0.38
CA GLY A 200 -10.61 7.08 -0.77
C GLY A 200 -10.69 6.33 -2.11
N LEU A 201 -9.92 5.25 -2.26
CA LEU A 201 -9.95 4.42 -3.46
C LEU A 201 -11.33 3.77 -3.68
N TYR A 202 -11.98 3.24 -2.63
CA TYR A 202 -13.32 2.65 -2.76
C TYR A 202 -14.34 3.68 -3.21
N TYR A 203 -14.35 4.89 -2.63
CA TYR A 203 -15.26 5.95 -3.04
C TYR A 203 -14.99 6.43 -4.47
N LEU A 204 -13.72 6.57 -4.84
CA LEU A 204 -13.30 7.01 -6.16
C LEU A 204 -13.72 6.01 -7.26
N PHE A 205 -13.59 4.71 -7.01
CA PHE A 205 -13.86 3.67 -8.01
C PHE A 205 -15.29 3.14 -8.01
N ALA A 206 -15.97 3.11 -6.86
CA ALA A 206 -17.32 2.57 -6.76
C ALA A 206 -18.37 3.37 -7.55
N ARG A 207 -18.14 4.68 -7.74
CA ARG A 207 -19.02 5.59 -8.53
C ARG A 207 -20.51 5.53 -8.14
N ARG A 208 -20.78 5.10 -6.91
CA ARG A 208 -22.11 5.00 -6.30
C ARG A 208 -22.01 5.41 -4.85
N ARG A 209 -23.15 5.78 -4.25
CA ARG A 209 -23.20 6.11 -2.82
C ARG A 209 -22.94 4.85 -1.99
N LEU A 210 -21.76 4.78 -1.40
CA LEU A 210 -21.40 3.77 -0.41
C LEU A 210 -21.84 4.23 1.00
N ARG A 211 -22.17 3.27 1.87
CA ARG A 211 -22.43 3.54 3.28
C ARG A 211 -21.11 3.78 4.00
N PHE A 212 -20.81 5.04 4.31
CA PHE A 212 -19.54 5.49 4.90
C PHE A 212 -19.06 4.59 6.05
N TRP A 213 -19.90 4.38 7.06
CA TRP A 213 -19.56 3.58 8.23
C TRP A 213 -19.22 2.12 7.90
N ARG A 214 -19.94 1.49 6.96
CA ARG A 214 -19.67 0.10 6.59
C ARG A 214 -18.39 -0.01 5.77
N THR A 215 -18.16 0.91 4.85
CA THR A 215 -16.93 0.97 4.05
C THR A 215 -15.72 1.25 4.92
N LEU A 216 -15.85 2.14 5.91
CA LEU A 216 -14.78 2.46 6.87
C LEU A 216 -14.37 1.23 7.69
N ILE A 217 -15.34 0.46 8.20
CA ILE A 217 -15.05 -0.78 8.93
C ILE A 217 -14.31 -1.78 8.05
N VAL A 218 -14.73 -1.98 6.79
CA VAL A 218 -14.04 -2.89 5.87
C VAL A 218 -12.63 -2.41 5.55
N ALA A 219 -12.45 -1.10 5.31
CA ALA A 219 -11.14 -0.51 5.05
C ALA A 219 -10.19 -0.70 6.25
N PHE A 220 -10.69 -0.48 7.48
CA PHE A 220 -9.90 -0.67 8.69
C PHE A 220 -9.55 -2.14 8.94
N CYS A 221 -10.50 -3.06 8.77
CA CYS A 221 -10.23 -4.50 8.86
C CYS A 221 -9.19 -4.94 7.82
N THR A 222 -9.28 -4.40 6.60
CA THR A 222 -8.33 -4.70 5.52
C THR A 222 -6.93 -4.18 5.85
N ALA A 223 -6.83 -2.94 6.36
CA ALA A 223 -5.56 -2.35 6.77
C ALA A 223 -4.93 -3.12 7.93
N LEU A 224 -5.71 -3.55 8.92
CA LEU A 224 -5.24 -4.41 10.01
C LEU A 224 -4.74 -5.75 9.49
N PHE A 225 -5.48 -6.38 8.58
CA PHE A 225 -5.07 -7.66 7.99
C PHE A 225 -3.75 -7.53 7.22
N TRP A 226 -3.56 -6.41 6.50
CA TRP A 226 -2.29 -6.10 5.86
C TRP A 226 -1.14 -5.97 6.87
N GLN A 227 -1.35 -5.27 7.99
CA GLN A 227 -0.33 -5.19 9.04
C GLN A 227 0.02 -6.55 9.64
N VAL A 228 -0.96 -7.45 9.78
CA VAL A 228 -0.72 -8.83 10.23
C VAL A 228 0.13 -9.58 9.21
N ILE A 229 -0.12 -9.44 7.90
CA ILE A 229 0.70 -10.07 6.84
C ILE A 229 2.13 -9.54 6.87
N VAL A 230 2.31 -8.22 6.98
CA VAL A 230 3.64 -7.59 7.09
C VAL A 230 4.36 -8.06 8.35
N PHE A 231 3.68 -8.12 9.49
CA PHE A 231 4.23 -8.64 10.73
C PHE A 231 4.61 -10.12 10.61
N ALA A 232 3.73 -10.95 10.06
CA ALA A 232 3.95 -12.38 9.88
C ALA A 232 5.17 -12.66 9.00
N GLY A 233 5.33 -11.97 7.87
CA GLY A 233 6.53 -12.19 7.06
C GLY A 233 7.79 -11.51 7.62
N SER A 234 7.68 -10.45 8.43
CA SER A 234 8.84 -9.97 9.22
C SER A 234 9.33 -11.02 10.20
N LEU A 235 8.41 -11.80 10.79
CA LEU A 235 8.72 -12.92 11.67
C LEU A 235 9.32 -14.08 10.87
N LEU A 236 8.76 -14.39 9.70
CA LEU A 236 9.27 -15.42 8.80
C LEU A 236 10.71 -15.13 8.37
N ILE A 237 11.01 -13.89 7.99
CA ILE A 237 12.38 -13.46 7.63
C ILE A 237 13.33 -13.59 8.82
N ARG A 238 12.91 -13.23 10.03
CA ARG A 238 13.74 -13.35 11.24
C ARG A 238 14.10 -14.80 11.54
N TYR A 239 13.15 -15.73 11.44
CA TYR A 239 13.42 -17.16 11.69
C TYR A 239 14.12 -17.85 10.53
N ALA A 240 13.81 -17.46 9.30
CA ALA A 240 14.40 -18.05 8.10
C ALA A 240 15.75 -17.43 7.73
N GLY A 241 16.18 -16.36 8.42
CA GLY A 241 17.37 -15.56 8.11
C GLY A 241 18.62 -16.37 7.83
N HIS A 242 18.89 -17.44 8.58
CA HIS A 242 20.07 -18.28 8.33
C HIS A 242 19.95 -19.18 7.09
N ARG A 243 18.73 -19.59 6.70
CA ARG A 243 18.47 -20.46 5.54
C ARG A 243 18.19 -19.69 4.24
N VAL A 244 17.65 -18.48 4.35
CA VAL A 244 17.37 -17.59 3.21
C VAL A 244 18.65 -17.01 2.62
N ILE A 245 19.71 -16.85 3.42
CA ILE A 245 21.03 -16.42 2.95
C ILE A 245 21.57 -17.36 1.86
N VAL A 246 21.31 -18.67 1.95
CA VAL A 246 21.78 -19.67 0.97
C VAL A 246 21.17 -19.47 -0.43
N TYR A 247 19.95 -18.94 -0.50
CA TYR A 247 19.24 -18.70 -1.77
C TYR A 247 19.40 -17.26 -2.31
N GLY A 248 20.06 -16.37 -1.54
CA GLY A 248 20.42 -15.03 -1.99
C GLY A 248 19.26 -14.17 -2.52
N ALA A 249 19.52 -13.42 -3.60
CA ALA A 249 18.57 -12.47 -4.20
C ALA A 249 17.28 -13.12 -4.73
N LEU A 250 17.32 -14.39 -5.18
CA LEU A 250 16.16 -15.08 -5.76
C LEU A 250 15.05 -15.31 -4.72
N ALA A 251 15.43 -15.64 -3.48
CA ALA A 251 14.47 -15.81 -2.40
C ALA A 251 13.75 -14.50 -2.07
N TRP A 252 14.48 -13.38 -2.05
CA TRP A 252 13.92 -12.05 -1.81
C TRP A 252 12.91 -11.64 -2.90
N VAL A 253 13.26 -11.83 -4.16
CA VAL A 253 12.34 -11.55 -5.28
C VAL A 253 11.07 -12.38 -5.15
N THR A 254 11.19 -13.67 -4.83
CA THR A 254 10.03 -14.56 -4.69
C THR A 254 9.14 -14.17 -3.52
N ILE A 255 9.73 -13.88 -2.35
CA ILE A 255 8.98 -13.37 -1.19
C ILE A 255 8.26 -12.08 -1.55
N PHE A 256 8.94 -11.15 -2.20
CA PHE A 256 8.35 -9.87 -2.62
C PHE A 256 7.17 -10.07 -3.59
N LEU A 257 7.29 -10.96 -4.57
CA LEU A 257 6.20 -11.30 -5.50
C LEU A 257 5.00 -11.92 -4.77
N ILE A 258 5.24 -12.76 -3.76
CA ILE A 258 4.19 -13.32 -2.91
C ILE A 258 3.48 -12.19 -2.15
N TYR A 259 4.22 -11.23 -1.60
CA TYR A 259 3.64 -10.07 -0.91
C TYR A 259 2.76 -9.21 -1.83
N LEU A 260 3.24 -8.90 -3.05
CA LEU A 260 2.46 -8.14 -4.03
C LEU A 260 1.18 -8.88 -4.44
N ARG A 261 1.26 -10.19 -4.59
CA ARG A 261 0.10 -11.03 -4.87
C ARG A 261 -0.89 -11.02 -3.71
N LEU A 262 -0.42 -11.20 -2.47
CA LEU A 262 -1.28 -11.18 -1.28
C LEU A 262 -1.95 -9.82 -1.10
N LEU A 263 -1.23 -8.73 -1.36
CA LEU A 263 -1.79 -7.38 -1.37
C LEU A 263 -2.91 -7.28 -2.40
N ALA A 264 -2.65 -7.68 -3.65
CA ALA A 264 -3.65 -7.64 -4.70
C ALA A 264 -4.90 -8.49 -4.37
N GLU A 265 -4.73 -9.71 -3.87
CA GLU A 265 -5.84 -10.57 -3.44
C GLU A 265 -6.66 -9.91 -2.31
N LEU A 266 -5.97 -9.35 -1.32
CA LEU A 266 -6.60 -8.64 -0.20
C LEU A 266 -7.40 -7.42 -0.67
N LEU A 267 -6.87 -6.63 -1.60
CA LEU A 267 -7.54 -5.46 -2.17
C LEU A 267 -8.81 -5.86 -2.96
N LEU A 268 -8.77 -6.96 -3.71
CA LEU A 268 -9.93 -7.41 -4.48
C LEU A 268 -11.01 -8.04 -3.60
N ILE A 269 -10.62 -8.84 -2.60
CA ILE A 269 -11.55 -9.43 -1.64
C ILE A 269 -12.23 -8.32 -0.83
N SER A 270 -11.47 -7.36 -0.31
CA SER A 270 -12.02 -6.23 0.44
C SER A 270 -12.97 -5.38 -0.41
N SER A 271 -12.63 -5.12 -1.66
CA SER A 271 -13.48 -4.44 -2.64
C SER A 271 -14.82 -5.16 -2.87
N LEU A 272 -14.79 -6.49 -2.98
CA LEU A 272 -16.00 -7.31 -3.09
C LEU A 272 -16.85 -7.26 -1.80
N VAL A 273 -16.22 -7.27 -0.62
CA VAL A 273 -16.91 -7.13 0.67
C VAL A 273 -17.59 -5.76 0.78
N VAL A 274 -16.91 -4.68 0.37
CA VAL A 274 -17.51 -3.33 0.29
C VAL A 274 -18.73 -3.33 -0.63
N SER A 275 -18.61 -4.00 -1.79
CA SER A 275 -19.69 -4.10 -2.77
C SER A 275 -20.97 -4.71 -2.17
N ARG A 276 -20.84 -5.74 -1.34
CA ARG A 276 -21.95 -6.37 -0.61
C ARG A 276 -22.46 -5.54 0.55
N ALA A 277 -21.55 -4.91 1.30
CA ALA A 277 -21.92 -4.13 2.48
C ALA A 277 -22.80 -2.91 2.13
N SER A 278 -22.69 -2.43 0.88
CA SER A 278 -23.52 -1.39 0.28
C SER A 278 -24.21 -1.91 -0.99
N PRO A 279 -25.31 -2.67 -0.90
CA PRO A 279 -26.04 -3.19 -2.06
C PRO A 279 -26.53 -2.06 -2.97
N GLN A 280 -26.59 -2.29 -4.28
CA GLN A 280 -27.12 -1.33 -5.23
C GLN A 280 -28.64 -1.19 -5.01
N LYS A 281 -29.19 0.01 -5.21
CA LYS A 281 -30.58 0.39 -4.88
C LYS A 281 -31.65 -0.29 -5.78
N GLY A 282 -31.37 -1.48 -6.32
CA GLY A 282 -32.24 -2.27 -7.20
C GLY A 282 -32.06 -3.79 -7.10
N GLU A 283 -31.24 -4.31 -6.16
CA GLU A 283 -31.14 -5.77 -5.89
C GLU A 283 -32.04 -6.20 -4.71
N THR A 284 -32.87 -5.31 -4.18
CA THR A 284 -33.94 -5.66 -3.23
C THR A 284 -35.27 -5.66 -3.97
N ALA A 285 -35.50 -6.71 -4.75
CA ALA A 285 -36.81 -7.15 -5.22
C ALA A 285 -36.79 -8.69 -5.23
#